data_AF-A0AAQ0HCN1-F1
#
_entry.id   AF-A0AAQ0HCN1-F1
#
_cell.length_a   1.000
_cell.length_b   1.000
_cell.length_c   1.000
_cell.angle_alpha   90.00
_cell.angle_beta   90.00
_cell.angle_gamma   90.00
#
_symmetry.space_group_name_H-M   'P 1'
#
loop_
_entity.id
_entity.type
_entity.pdbx_description
1 polymer ?
#
loop_
_entity_poly.entity_id
_entity_poly.type
_entity_poly.pdbx_seq_one_letter_code
_entity_poly.pdbx_strand_id
1 'polypeptide(L)'
;MHRHTDPATWILPVIRFIASNLPVLDPGGEEWDHMFTTPYQFGCEALIALGHAEETGRGARPLPRPRLPDILPRWDDICVTVLSLANQCGLLSYRLPDGCESPEIAAWWGRRVGAILPPPNITAAHRLGPAWAAPQALSVLHALGLVDAGQWTATAEPVLWREEPQEWHLDIAVDPRFRQALDQAIIEMPADIRHELDRLVTITDEDVTEGLIWREAHQEGLRAEYGASRVIGLPLTRESVRQGLIFLRIHDLDWLFFSNWRLSDGWLSPPERKRAMEIFHDSLAIRMRRAVVRRLYPDKPEFSG
;
A
#
# COMPACT_ATOMS: atom_id res chain seq x y z
N MET A 1 2.94 11.66 21.78
CA MET A 1 1.94 10.75 22.37
C MET A 1 0.67 10.85 21.53
N HIS A 2 0.56 10.04 20.48
CA HIS A 2 -0.60 10.06 19.60
C HIS A 2 -1.80 9.46 20.35
N ARG A 3 -2.89 10.23 20.47
CA ARG A 3 -4.17 9.68 20.91
C ARG A 3 -4.65 8.77 19.79
N HIS A 4 -4.41 7.48 19.92
CA HIS A 4 -5.07 6.51 19.05
C HIS A 4 -6.58 6.62 19.30
N THR A 5 -7.33 6.81 18.24
CA THR A 5 -8.79 6.81 18.26
C THR A 5 -9.27 5.51 18.91
N ASP A 6 -10.20 5.60 19.86
CA ASP A 6 -10.72 4.43 20.57
C ASP A 6 -11.19 3.38 19.56
N PRO A 7 -10.63 2.14 19.56
CA PRO A 7 -11.05 1.08 18.65
C PRO A 7 -12.56 0.89 18.59
N ALA A 8 -13.26 1.09 19.71
CA ALA A 8 -14.72 0.98 19.75
C ALA A 8 -15.45 1.99 18.84
N THR A 9 -14.85 3.14 18.54
CA THR A 9 -15.52 4.20 17.75
C THR A 9 -15.39 4.01 16.25
N TRP A 10 -14.34 3.34 15.76
CA TRP A 10 -14.08 3.24 14.33
C TRP A 10 -14.26 1.84 13.74
N ILE A 11 -14.08 0.77 14.52
CA ILE A 11 -14.09 -0.61 14.01
C ILE A 11 -15.38 -0.92 13.23
N LEU A 12 -16.55 -0.71 13.85
CA LEU A 12 -17.82 -1.05 13.23
C LEU A 12 -18.14 -0.18 12.00
N PRO A 13 -17.95 1.15 12.02
CA PRO A 13 -18.04 1.98 10.81
C PRO A 13 -17.14 1.50 9.67
N VAL A 14 -15.88 1.16 9.98
CA VAL A 14 -14.91 0.69 8.99
C VAL A 14 -15.34 -0.63 8.35
N ILE A 15 -15.71 -1.63 9.16
CA ILE A 15 -16.17 -2.93 8.65
C ILE A 15 -17.35 -2.76 7.71
N ARG A 16 -18.35 -1.97 8.11
CA ARG A 16 -19.54 -1.71 7.29
C ARG A 16 -19.17 -1.01 5.98
N PHE A 17 -18.29 -0.02 6.06
CA PHE A 17 -17.82 0.71 4.89
C PHE A 17 -17.11 -0.22 3.90
N ILE A 18 -16.14 -1.02 4.38
CA ILE A 18 -15.38 -1.93 3.52
C ILE A 18 -16.30 -2.97 2.90
N ALA A 19 -17.10 -3.68 3.71
CA ALA A 19 -18.02 -4.72 3.23
C ALA A 19 -19.03 -4.23 2.20
N SER A 20 -19.42 -2.94 2.26
CA SER A 20 -20.41 -2.35 1.35
C SER A 20 -19.80 -1.80 0.05
N ASN A 21 -18.47 -1.69 -0.03
CA ASN A 21 -17.76 -1.11 -1.17
C ASN A 21 -16.83 -2.10 -1.88
N LEU A 22 -16.70 -3.32 -1.37
CA LEU A 22 -16.03 -4.40 -2.07
C LEU A 22 -16.94 -5.00 -3.16
N PRO A 23 -16.39 -5.34 -4.33
CA PRO A 23 -17.09 -6.12 -5.34
C PRO A 23 -17.51 -7.48 -4.78
N VAL A 24 -18.64 -8.00 -5.25
CA VAL A 24 -19.12 -9.36 -4.93
C VAL A 24 -18.87 -10.25 -6.15
N LEU A 25 -18.36 -11.46 -5.91
CA LEU A 25 -17.92 -12.39 -6.96
C LEU A 25 -19.04 -12.72 -7.97
N ASP A 26 -20.24 -13.00 -7.46
CA ASP A 26 -21.41 -13.34 -8.28
C ASP A 26 -22.65 -12.55 -7.86
N PRO A 27 -23.58 -12.25 -8.78
CA PRO A 27 -24.88 -11.67 -8.43
C PRO A 27 -25.65 -12.56 -7.44
N GLY A 28 -25.72 -12.13 -6.18
CA GLY A 28 -26.33 -12.89 -5.08
C GLY A 28 -25.36 -13.71 -4.22
N GLY A 29 -24.05 -13.65 -4.52
CA GLY A 29 -23.01 -14.22 -3.69
C GLY A 29 -22.80 -13.45 -2.39
N GLU A 30 -22.21 -14.12 -1.39
CA GLU A 30 -21.80 -13.51 -0.12
C GLU A 30 -20.28 -13.22 -0.09
N GLU A 31 -19.53 -13.70 -1.10
CA GLU A 31 -18.08 -13.58 -1.19
C GLU A 31 -17.65 -12.30 -1.93
N TRP A 32 -16.66 -11.61 -1.36
CA TRP A 32 -16.04 -10.45 -1.98
C TRP A 32 -14.93 -10.89 -2.93
N ASP A 33 -14.89 -10.28 -4.12
CA ASP A 33 -13.83 -10.48 -5.12
C ASP A 33 -12.91 -9.25 -5.12
N HIS A 34 -11.61 -9.46 -4.90
CA HIS A 34 -10.65 -8.37 -4.91
C HIS A 34 -10.25 -7.94 -6.34
N MET A 35 -10.69 -8.65 -7.38
CA MET A 35 -10.46 -8.33 -8.80
C MET A 35 -9.00 -8.03 -9.18
N PHE A 36 -8.06 -8.63 -8.45
CA PHE A 36 -6.62 -8.31 -8.49
C PHE A 36 -6.29 -6.79 -8.45
N THR A 37 -7.10 -6.01 -7.73
CA THR A 37 -6.95 -4.56 -7.60
C THR A 37 -6.55 -4.22 -6.16
N THR A 38 -5.43 -3.48 -6.01
CA THR A 38 -4.81 -3.15 -4.71
C THR A 38 -5.83 -2.66 -3.65
N PRO A 39 -6.65 -1.62 -3.89
CA PRO A 39 -7.68 -1.19 -2.92
C PRO A 39 -8.65 -2.28 -2.45
N TYR A 40 -9.05 -3.20 -3.33
CA TYR A 40 -9.99 -4.27 -2.97
C TYR A 40 -9.29 -5.40 -2.23
N GLN A 41 -8.03 -5.68 -2.54
CA GLN A 41 -7.19 -6.61 -1.77
C GLN A 41 -7.03 -6.10 -0.34
N PHE A 42 -6.67 -4.84 -0.16
CA PHE A 42 -6.61 -4.21 1.16
C PHE A 42 -7.93 -4.31 1.93
N GLY A 43 -9.06 -4.08 1.26
CA GLY A 43 -10.38 -4.23 1.88
C GLY A 43 -10.65 -5.67 2.33
N CYS A 44 -10.34 -6.66 1.51
CA CYS A 44 -10.48 -8.08 1.88
C CYS A 44 -9.58 -8.44 3.07
N GLU A 45 -8.30 -8.06 3.02
CA GLU A 45 -7.33 -8.26 4.09
C GLU A 45 -7.73 -7.56 5.38
N ALA A 46 -8.29 -6.35 5.32
CA ALA A 46 -8.80 -5.64 6.50
C ALA A 46 -9.95 -6.39 7.16
N LEU A 47 -10.90 -6.94 6.38
CA LEU A 47 -12.00 -7.73 6.93
C LEU A 47 -11.50 -9.02 7.58
N ILE A 48 -10.48 -9.65 7.00
CA ILE A 48 -9.81 -10.82 7.59
C ILE A 48 -9.10 -10.44 8.88
N ALA A 49 -8.28 -9.39 8.85
CA ALA A 49 -7.51 -8.89 9.98
C ALA A 49 -8.41 -8.38 11.13
N LEU A 50 -9.64 -7.95 10.85
CA LEU A 50 -10.63 -7.58 11.85
C LEU A 50 -11.48 -8.78 12.32
N GLY A 51 -11.24 -9.99 11.82
CA GLY A 51 -11.96 -11.21 12.22
C GLY A 51 -13.40 -11.29 11.71
N HIS A 52 -13.68 -10.63 10.59
CA HIS A 52 -14.98 -10.61 9.92
C HIS A 52 -15.06 -11.51 8.69
N ALA A 53 -13.91 -11.90 8.15
CA ALA A 53 -13.83 -12.72 6.95
C ALA A 53 -12.67 -13.73 7.04
N GLU A 54 -12.69 -14.69 6.13
CA GLU A 54 -11.57 -15.58 5.84
C GLU A 54 -11.14 -15.41 4.38
N GLU A 55 -9.86 -15.71 4.12
CA GLU A 55 -9.28 -15.63 2.78
C GLU A 55 -9.89 -16.67 1.83
N THR A 56 -10.09 -16.25 0.59
CA THR A 56 -10.40 -17.12 -0.54
C THR A 56 -9.33 -16.91 -1.62
N GLY A 57 -9.25 -17.80 -2.61
CA GLY A 57 -8.26 -17.65 -3.68
C GLY A 57 -8.40 -16.39 -4.56
N ARG A 58 -9.47 -15.60 -4.40
CA ARG A 58 -9.73 -14.36 -5.16
C ARG A 58 -10.29 -13.20 -4.31
N GLY A 59 -10.22 -13.28 -2.99
CA GLY A 59 -10.85 -12.27 -2.13
C GLY A 59 -11.13 -12.79 -0.74
N ALA A 60 -12.31 -12.48 -0.20
CA ALA A 60 -12.66 -12.86 1.17
C ALA A 60 -14.11 -13.29 1.28
N ARG A 61 -14.37 -14.18 2.24
CA ARG A 61 -15.72 -14.69 2.55
C ARG A 61 -16.12 -14.31 3.97
N PRO A 62 -17.33 -13.79 4.20
CA PRO A 62 -17.79 -13.43 5.54
C PRO A 62 -17.84 -14.65 6.46
N LEU A 63 -17.43 -14.47 7.72
CA LEU A 63 -17.57 -15.48 8.75
C LEU A 63 -19.01 -15.51 9.29
N PRO A 64 -19.62 -16.70 9.49
CA PRO A 64 -20.95 -16.81 10.08
C PRO A 64 -21.06 -16.23 11.51
N ARG A 65 -19.92 -16.19 12.23
CA ARG A 65 -19.81 -15.66 13.59
C ARG A 65 -18.57 -14.77 13.68
N PRO A 66 -18.64 -13.52 13.18
CA PRO A 66 -17.50 -12.62 13.20
C PRO A 66 -17.13 -12.26 14.65
N ARG A 67 -15.84 -12.23 14.94
CA ARG A 67 -15.31 -11.87 16.26
C ARG A 67 -13.99 -11.15 16.08
N LEU A 68 -13.86 -9.99 16.74
CA LEU A 68 -12.61 -9.25 16.76
C LEU A 68 -11.47 -10.11 17.32
N PRO A 69 -10.29 -10.10 16.69
CA PRO A 69 -9.13 -10.80 17.22
C PRO A 69 -8.61 -10.13 18.49
N ASP A 70 -7.86 -10.88 19.28
CA ASP A 70 -7.19 -10.36 20.48
C ASP A 70 -6.13 -9.31 20.13
N ILE A 71 -5.54 -9.42 18.93
CA ILE A 71 -4.56 -8.49 18.38
C ILE A 71 -5.19 -7.78 17.19
N LEU A 72 -5.50 -6.51 17.35
CA LEU A 72 -6.07 -5.69 16.28
C LEU A 72 -5.00 -5.21 15.29
N PRO A 73 -5.36 -5.08 14.00
CA PRO A 73 -4.48 -4.47 13.00
C PRO A 73 -4.13 -3.04 13.40
N ARG A 74 -3.04 -2.53 12.84
CA ARG A 74 -2.64 -1.16 13.10
C ARG A 74 -3.64 -0.17 12.52
N TRP A 75 -3.91 0.89 13.27
CA TRP A 75 -4.87 1.93 12.88
C TRP A 75 -4.45 2.65 11.59
N ASP A 76 -3.17 2.93 11.41
CA ASP A 76 -2.65 3.60 10.22
C ASP A 76 -2.82 2.75 8.95
N ASP A 77 -2.69 1.42 9.04
CA ASP A 77 -2.94 0.51 7.91
C ASP A 77 -4.43 0.44 7.54
N ILE A 78 -5.33 0.46 8.54
CA ILE A 78 -6.78 0.57 8.31
C ILE A 78 -7.14 1.90 7.64
N CYS A 79 -6.50 3.00 8.07
CA CYS A 79 -6.73 4.30 7.46
C CYS A 79 -6.34 4.32 5.98
N VAL A 80 -5.17 3.77 5.62
CA VAL A 80 -4.73 3.63 4.22
C VAL A 80 -5.74 2.76 3.44
N THR A 81 -6.14 1.62 4.00
CA THR A 81 -7.17 0.76 3.36
C THR A 81 -8.46 1.53 3.04
N VAL A 82 -8.98 2.30 4.00
CA VAL A 82 -10.21 3.07 3.81
C VAL A 82 -10.03 4.19 2.78
N LEU A 83 -8.90 4.89 2.80
CA LEU A 83 -8.60 5.97 1.83
C LEU A 83 -8.48 5.40 0.41
N SER A 84 -7.66 4.35 0.24
CA SER A 84 -7.49 3.63 -1.02
C SER A 84 -8.82 3.12 -1.58
N LEU A 85 -9.64 2.44 -0.75
CA LEU A 85 -10.94 1.92 -1.17
C LEU A 85 -11.93 3.04 -1.51
N ALA A 86 -12.01 4.09 -0.70
CA ALA A 86 -12.89 5.22 -0.96
C ALA A 86 -12.53 5.92 -2.28
N ASN A 87 -11.24 6.09 -2.56
CA ASN A 87 -10.77 6.67 -3.82
C ASN A 87 -11.10 5.76 -5.02
N GLN A 88 -10.85 4.46 -4.89
CA GLN A 88 -11.18 3.45 -5.91
C GLN A 88 -12.68 3.37 -6.22
N CYS A 89 -13.55 3.62 -5.25
CA CYS A 89 -14.99 3.63 -5.45
C CYS A 89 -15.53 5.00 -5.88
N GLY A 90 -14.67 6.01 -6.08
CA GLY A 90 -15.09 7.38 -6.39
C GLY A 90 -15.84 8.07 -5.25
N LEU A 91 -15.71 7.57 -4.02
CA LEU A 91 -16.30 8.13 -2.80
C LEU A 91 -15.37 9.12 -2.09
N LEU A 92 -14.11 9.15 -2.48
CA LEU A 92 -13.12 10.14 -2.10
C LEU A 92 -12.45 10.63 -3.38
N SER A 93 -12.19 11.93 -3.47
CA SER A 93 -11.44 12.52 -4.55
C SER A 93 -10.56 13.63 -4.00
N TYR A 94 -9.26 13.44 -4.16
CA TYR A 94 -8.27 14.48 -3.88
C TYR A 94 -8.38 15.58 -4.93
N ARG A 95 -8.26 16.83 -4.49
CA ARG A 95 -8.48 18.01 -5.33
C ARG A 95 -7.21 18.84 -5.45
N LEU A 96 -7.08 19.51 -6.59
CA LEU A 96 -6.08 20.54 -6.81
C LEU A 96 -6.29 21.71 -5.84
N PRO A 97 -5.29 22.60 -5.63
CA PRO A 97 -5.42 23.73 -4.71
C PRO A 97 -6.58 24.69 -5.01
N ASP A 98 -7.03 24.75 -6.26
CA ASP A 98 -8.19 25.53 -6.70
C ASP A 98 -9.54 24.83 -6.43
N GLY A 99 -9.51 23.62 -5.86
CA GLY A 99 -10.66 22.79 -5.56
C GLY A 99 -11.16 21.95 -6.74
N CYS A 100 -10.53 22.07 -7.91
CA CYS A 100 -10.87 21.29 -9.09
C CYS A 100 -10.33 19.86 -9.01
N GLU A 101 -10.87 18.99 -9.86
CA GLU A 101 -10.29 17.68 -10.11
C GLU A 101 -9.09 17.77 -11.04
N SER A 102 -8.10 16.89 -10.86
CA SER A 102 -7.00 16.76 -11.83
C SER A 102 -7.55 16.30 -13.20
N PRO A 103 -7.08 16.88 -14.32
CA PRO A 103 -7.44 16.42 -15.67
C PRO A 103 -7.15 14.93 -15.89
N GLU A 104 -6.10 14.39 -15.28
CA GLU A 104 -5.70 13.00 -15.39
C GLU A 104 -6.72 12.06 -14.72
N ILE A 105 -7.18 12.42 -13.52
CA ILE A 105 -8.24 11.69 -12.82
C ILE A 105 -9.57 11.82 -13.58
N ALA A 106 -9.92 13.01 -14.06
CA ALA A 106 -11.13 13.20 -14.86
C ALA A 106 -11.13 12.28 -16.09
N ALA A 107 -9.98 12.18 -16.78
CA ALA A 107 -9.81 11.29 -17.93
C ALA A 107 -9.91 9.81 -17.54
N TRP A 108 -9.27 9.39 -16.45
CA TRP A 108 -9.35 8.02 -15.91
C TRP A 108 -10.80 7.59 -15.71
N TRP A 109 -11.62 8.47 -15.13
CA TRP A 109 -13.04 8.19 -14.88
C TRP A 109 -13.96 8.43 -16.08
N GLY A 110 -13.41 8.73 -17.27
CA GLY A 110 -14.18 9.05 -18.46
C GLY A 110 -15.07 10.29 -18.30
N ARG A 111 -14.74 11.18 -17.35
CA ARG A 111 -15.49 12.41 -17.10
C ARG A 111 -15.15 13.45 -18.18
N ARG A 112 -16.19 14.14 -18.64
CA ARG A 112 -16.02 15.22 -19.62
C ARG A 112 -15.35 16.43 -18.96
N VAL A 113 -14.43 17.04 -19.69
CA VAL A 113 -13.85 18.34 -19.32
C VAL A 113 -14.98 19.35 -19.08
N GLY A 114 -14.98 19.99 -17.90
CA GLY A 114 -16.01 20.95 -17.50
C GLY A 114 -17.25 20.35 -16.82
N ALA A 115 -17.24 19.07 -16.44
CA ALA A 115 -18.26 18.52 -15.57
C ALA A 115 -18.32 19.29 -14.24
N ILE A 116 -19.51 19.74 -13.83
CA ILE A 116 -19.70 20.42 -12.54
C ILE A 116 -19.57 19.35 -11.45
N LEU A 117 -18.48 19.42 -10.69
CA LEU A 117 -18.23 18.56 -9.54
C LEU A 117 -18.67 19.26 -8.25
N PRO A 118 -19.07 18.49 -7.23
CA PRO A 118 -19.30 19.08 -5.92
C PRO A 118 -18.01 19.73 -5.40
N PRO A 119 -18.11 20.91 -4.78
CA PRO A 119 -16.94 21.57 -4.20
C PRO A 119 -16.32 20.70 -3.10
N PRO A 120 -15.02 20.88 -2.80
CA PRO A 120 -14.37 20.20 -1.69
C PRO A 120 -15.16 20.41 -0.38
N ASN A 121 -15.43 19.32 0.34
CA ASN A 121 -16.01 19.35 1.68
C ASN A 121 -14.99 19.02 2.78
N ILE A 122 -13.74 18.76 2.39
CA ILE A 122 -12.58 18.68 3.26
C ILE A 122 -11.59 19.75 2.79
N THR A 123 -11.40 20.79 3.59
CA THR A 123 -10.49 21.89 3.27
C THR A 123 -9.04 21.51 3.56
N ALA A 124 -8.11 22.14 2.82
CA ALA A 124 -6.68 21.99 3.04
C ALA A 124 -6.28 22.38 4.48
N ALA A 125 -5.49 21.53 5.13
CA ALA A 125 -4.98 21.73 6.49
C ALA A 125 -3.73 20.87 6.70
N HIS A 126 -2.87 21.24 7.65
CA HIS A 126 -1.66 20.47 8.00
C HIS A 126 -0.79 20.05 6.80
N ARG A 127 -0.61 20.96 5.82
CA ARG A 127 0.16 20.74 4.58
C ARG A 127 -0.44 19.67 3.64
N LEU A 128 -1.69 19.27 3.88
CA LEU A 128 -2.49 18.44 3.00
C LEU A 128 -3.42 19.31 2.16
N GLY A 129 -3.69 18.86 0.93
CA GLY A 129 -4.55 19.57 0.00
C GLY A 129 -6.05 19.33 0.25
N PRO A 130 -6.92 20.02 -0.48
CA PRO A 130 -8.36 19.84 -0.37
C PRO A 130 -8.81 18.49 -0.92
N ALA A 131 -9.97 18.01 -0.47
CA ALA A 131 -10.61 16.82 -1.00
C ALA A 131 -12.14 16.93 -0.94
N TRP A 132 -12.79 16.10 -1.75
CA TRP A 132 -14.21 15.84 -1.64
C TRP A 132 -14.42 14.39 -1.20
N ALA A 133 -15.31 14.17 -0.24
CA ALA A 133 -15.74 12.84 0.18
C ALA A 133 -17.28 12.73 0.17
N ALA A 134 -17.80 11.62 -0.34
CA ALA A 134 -19.20 11.27 -0.22
C ALA A 134 -19.60 11.12 1.27
N PRO A 135 -20.87 11.37 1.65
CA PRO A 135 -21.29 11.35 3.06
C PRO A 135 -20.90 10.08 3.81
N GLN A 136 -21.00 8.90 3.17
CA GLN A 136 -20.62 7.63 3.78
C GLN A 136 -19.11 7.50 4.01
N ALA A 137 -18.27 8.00 3.11
CA ALA A 137 -16.82 8.02 3.30
C ALA A 137 -16.43 9.04 4.36
N LEU A 138 -17.00 10.25 4.31
CA LEU A 138 -16.75 11.31 5.27
C LEU A 138 -17.07 10.87 6.71
N SER A 139 -18.18 10.16 6.91
CA SER A 139 -18.55 9.61 8.22
C SER A 139 -17.50 8.66 8.78
N VAL A 140 -16.86 7.85 7.94
CA VAL A 140 -15.84 6.88 8.36
C VAL A 140 -14.51 7.58 8.59
N LEU A 141 -14.16 8.58 7.76
CA LEU A 141 -12.99 9.42 7.96
C LEU A 141 -13.05 10.20 9.28
N HIS A 142 -14.24 10.68 9.67
CA HIS A 142 -14.47 11.25 11.00
C HIS A 142 -14.30 10.21 12.11
N ALA A 143 -14.90 9.02 11.96
CA ALA A 143 -14.79 7.95 12.95
C ALA A 143 -13.33 7.51 13.17
N LEU A 144 -12.51 7.50 12.12
CA LEU A 144 -11.08 7.23 12.18
C LEU A 144 -10.26 8.37 12.79
N GLY A 145 -10.81 9.59 12.86
CA GLY A 145 -10.10 10.79 13.31
C GLY A 145 -9.20 11.42 12.24
N LEU A 146 -9.43 11.11 10.97
CA LEU A 146 -8.69 11.70 9.84
C LEU A 146 -9.25 13.07 9.42
N VAL A 147 -10.54 13.30 9.67
CA VAL A 147 -11.21 14.58 9.38
C VAL A 147 -11.88 15.09 10.65
N ASP A 148 -11.75 16.39 10.91
CA ASP A 148 -12.48 17.10 11.95
C ASP A 148 -12.83 18.52 11.48
N ALA A 149 -14.01 19.03 11.86
CA ALA A 149 -14.51 20.35 11.46
C ALA A 149 -14.38 20.68 9.95
N GLY A 150 -14.51 19.67 9.09
CA GLY A 150 -14.40 19.83 7.63
C GLY A 150 -12.96 20.02 7.13
N GLN A 151 -11.95 19.62 7.91
CA GLN A 151 -10.53 19.70 7.54
C GLN A 151 -9.81 18.39 7.83
N TRP A 152 -8.73 18.11 7.10
CA TRP A 152 -7.81 17.06 7.51
C TRP A 152 -7.24 17.35 8.90
N THR A 153 -7.03 16.32 9.71
CA THR A 153 -6.41 16.46 11.03
C THR A 153 -4.89 16.32 10.96
N ALA A 154 -4.17 16.75 12.00
CA ALA A 154 -2.72 16.54 12.10
C ALA A 154 -2.34 15.05 12.09
N THR A 155 -3.23 14.17 12.56
CA THR A 155 -3.02 12.71 12.53
C THR A 155 -3.23 12.10 11.15
N ALA A 156 -3.95 12.78 10.25
CA ALA A 156 -4.11 12.33 8.87
C ALA A 156 -2.85 12.55 8.01
N GLU A 157 -2.02 13.53 8.35
CA GLU A 157 -0.81 13.87 7.59
C GLU A 157 0.12 12.68 7.34
N PRO A 158 0.62 11.97 8.37
CA PRO A 158 1.51 10.82 8.15
C PRO A 158 0.82 9.65 7.43
N VAL A 159 -0.51 9.52 7.51
CA VAL A 159 -1.26 8.49 6.76
C VAL A 159 -1.32 8.86 5.28
N LEU A 160 -1.67 10.11 4.97
CA LEU A 160 -1.77 10.59 3.58
C LEU A 160 -0.42 10.71 2.88
N TRP A 161 0.69 10.70 3.60
CA TRP A 161 2.03 10.51 3.02
C TRP A 161 2.25 9.10 2.48
N ARG A 162 1.55 8.10 3.01
CA ARG A 162 1.62 6.70 2.54
C ARG A 162 0.81 6.50 1.26
N GLU A 163 -0.32 7.20 1.16
CA GLU A 163 -1.16 7.28 -0.05
C GLU A 163 -0.51 8.13 -1.15
N GLU A 164 0.09 9.26 -0.77
CA GLU A 164 0.70 10.25 -1.67
C GLU A 164 -0.20 10.69 -2.84
N PRO A 165 -1.31 11.41 -2.58
CA PRO A 165 -2.17 11.94 -3.65
C PRO A 165 -1.39 12.80 -4.64
N GLN A 166 -1.49 12.46 -5.93
CA GLN A 166 -0.71 13.11 -6.99
C GLN A 166 -1.06 14.60 -7.13
N GLU A 167 -2.31 14.97 -6.86
CA GLU A 167 -2.84 16.34 -6.92
C GLU A 167 -2.12 17.31 -5.99
N TRP A 168 -1.49 16.79 -4.93
CA TRP A 168 -0.92 17.61 -3.88
C TRP A 168 0.58 17.82 -4.03
N HIS A 169 1.24 17.07 -4.92
CA HIS A 169 2.68 17.17 -5.18
C HIS A 169 3.52 17.23 -3.90
N LEU A 170 3.27 16.30 -2.97
CA LEU A 170 3.92 16.29 -1.66
C LEU A 170 5.42 16.01 -1.80
N ASP A 171 6.26 16.98 -1.43
CA ASP A 171 7.71 16.75 -1.33
C ASP A 171 8.08 16.19 0.05
N ILE A 172 7.82 14.90 0.25
CA ILE A 172 8.07 14.20 1.51
C ILE A 172 9.58 14.16 1.83
N ALA A 173 10.43 14.02 0.82
CA ALA A 173 11.87 13.80 1.00
C ALA A 173 12.61 15.04 1.55
N VAL A 174 12.06 16.24 1.32
CA VAL A 174 12.63 17.47 1.89
C VAL A 174 12.14 17.77 3.30
N ASP A 175 11.12 17.06 3.79
CA ASP A 175 10.58 17.28 5.13
C ASP A 175 11.61 16.89 6.21
N PRO A 176 11.88 17.77 7.21
CA PRO A 176 12.81 17.47 8.29
C PRO A 176 12.47 16.19 9.06
N ARG A 177 11.17 15.86 9.21
CA ARG A 177 10.73 14.64 9.91
C ARG A 177 11.13 13.39 9.13
N PHE A 178 11.03 13.42 7.80
CA PHE A 178 11.47 12.31 6.96
C PHE A 178 12.99 12.12 7.05
N ARG A 179 13.77 13.21 7.00
CA ARG A 179 15.24 13.15 7.13
C ARG A 179 15.67 12.63 8.49
N GLN A 180 15.05 13.10 9.56
CA GLN A 180 15.31 12.59 10.90
C GLN A 180 14.96 11.10 11.01
N ALA A 181 13.82 10.68 10.44
CA ALA A 181 13.41 9.28 10.46
C ALA A 181 14.35 8.38 9.63
N LEU A 182 14.95 8.90 8.55
CA LEU A 182 15.98 8.20 7.77
C LEU A 182 17.25 7.97 8.60
N ASP A 183 17.76 9.02 9.25
CA ASP A 183 18.93 8.89 10.12
C ASP A 183 18.66 7.86 11.23
N GLN A 184 17.46 7.93 11.81
CA GLN A 184 17.04 6.99 12.85
C GLN A 184 16.90 5.56 12.34
N ALA A 185 16.30 5.36 11.16
CA ALA A 185 16.14 4.05 10.55
C ALA A 185 17.49 3.37 10.27
N ILE A 186 18.53 4.14 9.98
CA ILE A 186 19.89 3.62 9.80
C ILE A 186 20.54 3.27 11.13
N ILE A 187 20.44 4.16 12.13
CA ILE A 187 21.11 4.01 13.43
C ILE A 187 20.50 2.87 14.25
N GLU A 188 19.17 2.77 14.28
CA GLU A 188 18.42 1.81 15.09
C GLU A 188 18.01 0.54 14.32
N MET A 189 18.61 0.29 13.15
CA MET A 189 18.27 -0.89 12.34
C MET A 189 18.50 -2.19 13.13
N PRO A 190 17.44 -3.01 13.34
CA PRO A 190 17.58 -4.31 13.97
C PRO A 190 18.51 -5.23 13.17
N ALA A 191 19.25 -6.10 13.86
CA ALA A 191 20.25 -6.95 13.22
C ALA A 191 19.65 -7.94 12.21
N ASP A 192 18.44 -8.46 12.48
CA ASP A 192 17.67 -9.31 11.58
C ASP A 192 17.31 -8.57 10.27
N ILE A 193 16.85 -7.32 10.39
CA ILE A 193 16.54 -6.46 9.25
C ILE A 193 17.80 -6.13 8.46
N ARG A 194 18.89 -5.78 9.16
CA ARG A 194 20.17 -5.47 8.52
C ARG A 194 20.71 -6.67 7.73
N HIS A 195 20.67 -7.85 8.32
CA HIS A 195 21.10 -9.08 7.68
C HIS A 195 20.28 -9.37 6.41
N GLU A 196 18.96 -9.23 6.50
CA GLU A 196 18.08 -9.46 5.35
C GLU A 196 18.30 -8.43 4.24
N LEU A 197 18.53 -7.18 4.60
CA LEU A 197 18.84 -6.13 3.65
C LEU A 197 20.18 -6.40 2.92
N ASP A 198 21.24 -6.78 3.66
CA ASP A 198 22.55 -7.17 3.09
C ASP A 198 22.42 -8.36 2.11
N ARG A 199 21.54 -9.32 2.44
CA ARG A 199 21.22 -10.48 1.59
C ARG A 199 20.51 -10.03 0.31
N LEU A 200 19.49 -9.19 0.41
CA LEU A 200 18.64 -8.80 -0.73
C LEU A 200 19.39 -7.93 -1.76
N VAL A 201 20.30 -7.07 -1.30
CA VAL A 201 21.13 -6.24 -2.22
C VAL A 201 22.30 -7.02 -2.83
N THR A 202 22.45 -8.31 -2.55
CA THR A 202 23.56 -9.12 -3.03
C THR A 202 23.02 -10.24 -3.93
N ILE A 203 23.35 -10.16 -5.21
CA ILE A 203 23.08 -11.23 -6.19
C ILE A 203 24.40 -11.93 -6.49
N THR A 204 24.47 -13.21 -6.14
CA THR A 204 25.63 -14.07 -6.36
C THR A 204 25.57 -14.75 -7.73
N ASP A 205 26.68 -15.35 -8.16
CA ASP A 205 26.69 -16.16 -9.38
C ASP A 205 25.85 -17.44 -9.24
N GLU A 206 25.65 -17.93 -8.02
CA GLU A 206 24.77 -19.05 -7.69
C GLU A 206 23.31 -18.66 -7.94
N ASP A 207 22.85 -17.51 -7.41
CA ASP A 207 21.49 -16.99 -7.68
C ASP A 207 21.22 -16.88 -9.19
N VAL A 208 22.19 -16.39 -9.96
CA VAL A 208 22.05 -16.27 -11.43
C VAL A 208 21.99 -17.64 -12.09
N THR A 209 22.73 -18.62 -11.58
CA THR A 209 22.78 -19.97 -12.16
C THR A 209 21.49 -20.72 -11.85
N GLU A 210 20.97 -20.62 -10.63
CA GLU A 210 19.66 -21.14 -10.26
C GLU A 210 18.54 -20.49 -11.08
N GLY A 211 18.60 -19.16 -11.25
CA GLY A 211 17.63 -18.43 -12.06
C GLY A 211 17.64 -18.83 -13.54
N LEU A 212 18.80 -19.20 -14.11
CA LEU A 212 18.89 -19.77 -15.45
C LEU A 212 18.21 -21.14 -15.52
N ILE A 213 18.54 -22.04 -14.60
CA ILE A 213 17.96 -23.40 -14.54
C ILE A 213 16.44 -23.32 -14.44
N TRP A 214 15.93 -22.47 -13.53
CA TRP A 214 14.49 -22.30 -13.34
C TRP A 214 13.80 -21.74 -14.58
N ARG A 215 14.35 -20.69 -15.21
CA ARG A 215 13.76 -20.11 -16.42
C ARG A 215 13.83 -21.03 -17.63
N GLU A 216 14.90 -21.80 -17.77
CA GLU A 216 15.03 -22.81 -18.82
C GLU A 216 13.97 -23.90 -18.67
N ALA A 217 13.82 -24.44 -17.45
CA ALA A 217 12.79 -25.44 -17.14
C ALA A 217 11.38 -24.88 -17.37
N HIS A 218 11.12 -23.63 -16.97
CA HIS A 218 9.83 -22.97 -17.20
C HIS A 218 9.54 -22.77 -18.70
N GLN A 219 10.52 -22.29 -19.48
CA GLN A 219 10.39 -22.16 -20.93
C GLN A 219 10.14 -23.51 -21.61
N GLU A 220 10.79 -24.57 -21.15
CA GLU A 220 10.57 -25.92 -21.70
C GLU A 220 9.16 -26.44 -21.38
N GLY A 221 8.67 -26.22 -20.15
CA GLY A 221 7.29 -26.52 -19.79
C GLY A 221 6.28 -25.78 -20.68
N LEU A 222 6.51 -24.49 -20.93
CA LEU A 222 5.66 -23.69 -21.83
C LEU A 222 5.74 -24.16 -23.29
N ARG A 223 6.91 -24.60 -23.78
CA ARG A 223 7.03 -25.19 -25.13
C ARG A 223 6.27 -26.50 -25.25
N ALA A 224 6.29 -27.32 -24.21
CA ALA A 224 5.52 -28.56 -24.16
C ALA A 224 4.01 -28.30 -24.19
N GLU A 225 3.53 -27.26 -23.50
CA GLU A 225 2.11 -26.90 -23.40
C GLU A 225 1.58 -26.17 -24.65
N TYR A 226 2.35 -25.21 -25.18
CA TYR A 226 1.89 -24.28 -26.23
C TYR A 226 2.53 -24.51 -27.61
N GLY A 227 3.40 -25.52 -27.75
CA GLY A 227 4.04 -25.93 -28.99
C GLY A 227 5.46 -25.37 -29.18
N ALA A 228 6.38 -26.24 -29.61
CA ALA A 228 7.82 -26.00 -29.69
C ALA A 228 8.26 -24.84 -30.64
N SER A 229 7.39 -24.41 -31.55
CA SER A 229 7.71 -23.39 -32.57
C SER A 229 7.39 -21.95 -32.16
N ARG A 230 6.78 -21.73 -30.98
CA ARG A 230 6.55 -20.38 -30.47
C ARG A 230 7.82 -19.84 -29.83
N VAL A 231 8.20 -18.60 -30.17
CA VAL A 231 9.23 -17.85 -29.43
C VAL A 231 8.63 -17.47 -28.09
N ILE A 232 8.87 -18.29 -27.07
CA ILE A 232 8.38 -18.07 -25.71
C ILE A 232 9.48 -17.31 -24.94
N GLY A 233 9.47 -15.99 -25.08
CA GLY A 233 10.30 -15.06 -24.30
C GLY A 233 11.58 -14.55 -24.99
N LEU A 234 12.23 -13.58 -24.33
CA LEU A 234 13.53 -13.03 -24.73
C LEU A 234 14.65 -14.07 -24.54
N PRO A 235 15.81 -13.89 -25.22
CA PRO A 235 16.97 -14.76 -25.03
C PRO A 235 17.34 -14.87 -23.54
N LEU A 236 17.47 -16.11 -23.07
CA LEU A 236 17.89 -16.39 -21.70
C LEU A 236 19.40 -16.15 -21.60
N THR A 237 19.79 -15.05 -20.96
CA THR A 237 21.18 -14.69 -20.72
C THR A 237 21.41 -14.50 -19.23
N ARG A 238 22.66 -14.63 -18.78
CA ARG A 238 23.01 -14.34 -17.37
C ARG A 238 22.56 -12.94 -16.96
N GLU A 239 22.69 -11.98 -17.86
CA GLU A 239 22.30 -10.58 -17.62
C GLU A 239 20.78 -10.41 -17.54
N SER A 240 20.00 -11.06 -18.40
CA SER A 240 18.53 -10.98 -18.33
C SER A 240 17.95 -11.68 -17.10
N VAL A 241 18.62 -12.73 -16.60
CA VAL A 241 18.32 -13.33 -15.29
C VAL A 241 18.68 -12.36 -14.17
N ARG A 242 19.88 -11.78 -14.19
CA ARG A 242 20.31 -10.81 -13.18
C ARG A 242 19.36 -9.63 -13.06
N GLN A 243 18.91 -9.07 -14.18
CA GLN A 243 17.95 -7.97 -14.17
C GLN A 243 16.59 -8.37 -13.61
N GLY A 244 16.13 -9.59 -13.91
CA GLY A 244 14.92 -10.14 -13.31
C GLY A 244 15.05 -10.33 -11.80
N LEU A 245 16.19 -10.81 -11.32
CA LEU A 245 16.49 -10.94 -9.89
C LEU A 245 16.53 -9.57 -9.21
N ILE A 246 17.12 -8.55 -9.82
CA ILE A 246 17.11 -7.18 -9.27
C ILE A 246 15.67 -6.70 -9.04
N PHE A 247 14.78 -6.87 -10.03
CA PHE A 247 13.38 -6.49 -9.89
C PHE A 247 12.68 -7.21 -8.73
N LEU A 248 12.89 -8.52 -8.60
CA LEU A 248 12.34 -9.30 -7.49
C LEU A 248 12.90 -8.85 -6.13
N ARG A 249 14.21 -8.58 -6.05
CA ARG A 249 14.86 -8.11 -4.82
C ARG A 249 14.40 -6.70 -4.43
N ILE A 250 14.11 -5.81 -5.37
CA ILE A 250 13.50 -4.51 -5.07
C ILE A 250 12.13 -4.71 -4.42
N HIS A 251 11.31 -5.62 -4.95
CA HIS A 251 10.03 -5.96 -4.37
C HIS A 251 10.17 -6.54 -2.96
N ASP A 252 11.10 -7.48 -2.74
CA ASP A 252 11.41 -8.02 -1.40
C ASP A 252 11.88 -6.92 -0.43
N LEU A 253 12.68 -5.96 -0.91
CA LEU A 253 13.12 -4.82 -0.11
C LEU A 253 11.95 -3.89 0.24
N ASP A 254 11.01 -3.67 -0.67
CA ASP A 254 9.81 -2.89 -0.40
C ASP A 254 8.98 -3.56 0.71
N TRP A 255 8.75 -4.88 0.61
CA TRP A 255 8.10 -5.69 1.65
C TRP A 255 8.77 -5.61 3.01
N LEU A 256 10.11 -5.66 3.02
CA LEU A 256 10.88 -5.53 4.26
C LEU A 256 10.54 -4.23 4.98
N PHE A 257 10.28 -3.12 4.27
CA PHE A 257 9.87 -1.86 4.90
C PHE A 257 8.36 -1.81 5.20
N PHE A 258 7.51 -2.35 4.32
CA PHE A 258 6.05 -2.41 4.54
C PHE A 258 5.68 -3.10 5.84
N SER A 259 6.34 -4.21 6.17
CA SER A 259 5.99 -5.00 7.35
C SER A 259 6.72 -4.57 8.63
N ASN A 260 7.83 -3.81 8.51
CA ASN A 260 8.73 -3.58 9.64
C ASN A 260 8.99 -2.12 10.00
N TRP A 261 8.54 -1.13 9.23
CA TRP A 261 8.87 0.27 9.50
C TRP A 261 7.68 1.22 9.40
N ARG A 262 7.60 2.21 10.30
CA ARG A 262 6.61 3.30 10.27
C ARG A 262 7.28 4.62 10.62
N LEU A 263 6.84 5.72 10.01
CA LEU A 263 7.41 7.06 10.25
C LEU A 263 7.36 7.46 11.73
N SER A 264 6.27 7.13 12.42
CA SER A 264 6.03 7.49 13.82
C SER A 264 6.82 6.64 14.81
N ASP A 265 7.04 5.36 14.46
CA ASP A 265 7.51 4.33 15.40
C ASP A 265 8.94 3.85 15.08
N GLY A 266 9.48 4.17 13.91
CA GLY A 266 10.72 3.60 13.40
C GLY A 266 10.55 2.13 13.04
N TRP A 267 11.52 1.30 13.42
CA TRP A 267 11.45 -0.15 13.25
C TRP A 267 10.49 -0.78 14.26
N LEU A 268 9.48 -1.47 13.75
CA LEU A 268 8.45 -2.12 14.56
C LEU A 268 9.05 -3.24 15.40
N SER A 269 8.61 -3.30 16.66
CA SER A 269 8.88 -4.44 17.53
C SER A 269 8.18 -5.72 17.03
N PRO A 270 8.62 -6.93 17.43
CA PRO A 270 7.99 -8.17 16.95
C PRO A 270 6.46 -8.26 17.18
N PRO A 271 5.89 -7.79 18.31
CA PRO A 271 4.43 -7.70 18.47
C PRO A 271 3.76 -6.73 17.48
N GLU A 272 4.38 -5.58 17.22
CA GLU A 272 3.83 -4.57 16.29
C GLU A 272 3.90 -5.03 14.83
N ARG A 273 4.93 -5.80 14.46
CA ARG A 273 5.03 -6.43 13.13
C ARG A 273 3.84 -7.38 12.87
N LYS A 274 3.34 -8.07 13.89
CA LYS A 274 2.14 -8.95 13.76
C LYS A 274 0.83 -8.19 13.56
N ARG A 275 0.82 -6.90 13.87
CA ARG A 275 -0.34 -6.01 13.67
C ARG A 275 -0.30 -5.32 12.31
N ALA A 276 0.86 -5.29 11.68
CA ALA A 276 1.04 -4.66 10.38
C ALA A 276 0.28 -5.45 9.32
N MET A 277 -0.53 -4.75 8.54
CA MET A 277 -1.16 -5.34 7.36
C MET A 277 -0.22 -5.25 6.16
N GLU A 278 -0.49 -6.06 5.15
CA GLU A 278 0.23 -6.11 3.89
C GLU A 278 -0.15 -4.93 2.97
N ILE A 279 0.17 -3.72 3.40
CA ILE A 279 -0.05 -2.50 2.60
C ILE A 279 1.05 -2.39 1.53
N PHE A 280 0.92 -3.17 0.46
CA PHE A 280 1.84 -3.14 -0.66
C PHE A 280 1.66 -1.87 -1.53
N HIS A 281 2.76 -1.24 -1.94
CA HIS A 281 2.80 0.10 -2.56
C HIS A 281 2.67 1.29 -1.57
N ASP A 282 2.99 1.11 -0.29
CA ASP A 282 3.14 2.24 0.64
C ASP A 282 4.24 3.21 0.17
N SER A 283 3.84 4.37 -0.37
CA SER A 283 4.74 5.36 -0.97
C SER A 283 5.80 5.86 0.01
N LEU A 284 5.44 5.99 1.29
CA LEU A 284 6.35 6.48 2.33
C LEU A 284 7.41 5.43 2.67
N ALA A 285 7.01 4.17 2.81
CA ALA A 285 7.92 3.06 3.04
C ALA A 285 8.85 2.82 1.83
N ILE A 286 8.34 2.88 0.60
CA ILE A 286 9.16 2.82 -0.63
C ILE A 286 10.23 3.91 -0.62
N ARG A 287 9.84 5.16 -0.32
CA ARG A 287 10.78 6.29 -0.25
C ARG A 287 11.83 6.10 0.83
N MET A 288 11.43 5.61 2.01
CA MET A 288 12.35 5.31 3.10
C MET A 288 13.35 4.23 2.70
N ARG A 289 12.88 3.11 2.12
CA ARG A 289 13.73 2.04 1.60
C ARG A 289 14.72 2.55 0.55
N ARG A 290 14.26 3.30 -0.45
CA ARG A 290 15.10 3.98 -1.46
C ARG A 290 16.24 4.77 -0.81
N ALA A 291 15.90 5.58 0.19
CA ALA A 291 16.84 6.46 0.87
C ALA A 291 17.85 5.69 1.73
N VAL A 292 17.40 4.68 2.48
CA VAL A 292 18.26 3.79 3.28
C VAL A 292 19.23 3.03 2.39
N VAL A 293 18.74 2.38 1.32
CA VAL A 293 19.58 1.60 0.40
C VAL A 293 20.63 2.49 -0.26
N ARG A 294 20.24 3.69 -0.73
CA ARG A 294 21.18 4.65 -1.32
C ARG A 294 22.28 5.09 -0.35
N ARG A 295 21.95 5.21 0.95
CA ARG A 295 22.89 5.65 1.97
C ARG A 295 23.85 4.55 2.42
N LEU A 296 23.37 3.31 2.51
CA LEU A 296 24.15 2.17 2.96
C LEU A 296 24.93 1.45 1.84
N TYR A 297 24.41 1.47 0.60
CA TYR A 297 25.00 0.77 -0.57
C TYR A 297 25.13 1.72 -1.77
N PRO A 298 25.98 2.77 -1.67
CA PRO A 298 26.16 3.73 -2.75
C PRO A 298 26.66 3.09 -4.06
N ASP A 299 27.36 1.95 -3.96
CA ASP A 299 27.90 1.21 -5.10
C ASP A 299 26.88 0.27 -5.77
N LYS A 300 25.63 0.23 -5.28
CA LYS A 300 24.56 -0.64 -5.78
C LYS A 300 23.30 0.15 -6.19
N PRO A 301 23.41 1.11 -7.12
CA PRO A 301 22.32 2.01 -7.48
C PRO A 301 21.08 1.28 -8.01
N GLU A 302 21.24 0.09 -8.58
CA GLU A 302 20.16 -0.73 -9.14
C GLU A 302 19.09 -1.14 -8.12
N PHE A 303 19.42 -1.21 -6.82
CA PHE A 303 18.44 -1.52 -5.75
C PHE A 303 17.84 -0.26 -5.10
N SER A 304 18.32 0.93 -5.48
CA SER A 304 17.82 2.22 -4.99
C SER A 304 16.71 2.81 -5.87
N GLY A 305 16.27 2.04 -6.88
CA GLY A 305 15.17 2.36 -7.76
C GLY A 305 13.80 2.28 -7.12
#